data_AF-X0VT09-F1
#
_entry.id   AF-X0VT09-F1
#
_cell.length_a   1.000
_cell.length_b   1.000
_cell.length_c   1.000
_cell.angle_alpha   90.00
_cell.angle_beta   90.00
_cell.angle_gamma   90.00
#
_symmetry.space_group_name_H-M   'P 1'
#
loop_
_entity.id
_entity.type
_entity.pdbx_description
1 polymer ?
#
loop_
_entity_poly.entity_id
_entity_poly.type
_entity_poly.pdbx_seq_one_letter_code
_entity_poly.pdbx_strand_id
1 'polypeptide(L)'
;TFDSSTNTDIPCIFANNVLPDWLESSITKTINYYRVTPINGGLEYGQLSYSVSCRANNSPDAETIQEAVFDALNRQQSSTDGFFICTALPVIPPADSTDNYNAPVEVQIKTR
;
A
#
# COMPACT_ATOMS: atom_id res chain seq x y z
N THR A 1 32.84 -7.14 -15.73
CA THR A 1 32.82 -6.56 -14.38
C THR A 1 31.57 -5.72 -14.31
N PHE A 2 30.55 -6.17 -13.57
CA PHE A 2 29.27 -5.45 -13.45
C PHE A 2 29.49 -4.21 -12.58
N ASP A 3 29.19 -3.04 -13.13
CA ASP A 3 29.26 -1.74 -12.47
C ASP A 3 28.04 -1.58 -11.55
N SER A 4 28.29 -1.38 -10.26
CA SER A 4 27.29 -1.38 -9.18
C SER A 4 26.70 0.01 -8.89
N SER A 5 26.73 0.94 -9.85
CA SER A 5 26.42 2.36 -9.58
C SER A 5 25.02 2.84 -9.95
N THR A 6 24.09 1.97 -10.40
CA THR A 6 22.74 2.41 -10.78
C THR A 6 21.58 1.61 -10.20
N ASN A 7 21.81 0.60 -9.36
CA ASN A 7 20.72 -0.08 -8.69
C ASN A 7 20.41 0.59 -7.35
N THR A 8 19.67 1.70 -7.42
CA THR A 8 18.90 2.16 -6.25
C THR A 8 17.74 1.19 -6.10
N ASP A 9 18.04 0.00 -5.57
CA ASP A 9 17.05 -0.90 -5.01
C ASP A 9 16.36 -0.11 -3.90
N ILE A 10 15.25 0.55 -4.23
CA ILE A 10 14.38 1.18 -3.24
C ILE A 10 13.92 0.03 -2.35
N PRO A 11 14.36 -0.05 -1.07
CA PRO A 11 13.97 -1.14 -0.21
C PRO A 11 12.45 -1.06 -0.06
N CYS A 12 11.75 -2.09 -0.53
CA CYS A 12 10.35 -2.30 -0.21
C CYS A 12 10.27 -2.60 1.29
N ILE A 13 9.94 -1.58 2.09
CA ILE A 13 9.85 -1.72 3.54
C ILE A 13 8.57 -2.49 3.83
N PHE A 14 8.73 -3.79 3.92
CA PHE A 14 7.70 -4.70 4.34
C PHE A 14 7.62 -4.68 5.87
N ALA A 15 6.44 -4.33 6.37
CA ALA A 15 5.97 -4.66 7.71
C ALA A 15 6.54 -3.89 8.91
N ASN A 16 6.53 -2.55 8.88
CA ASN A 16 6.42 -1.79 10.13
C ASN A 16 5.31 -0.74 10.03
N ASN A 17 4.45 -0.68 11.05
CA ASN A 17 3.42 0.36 11.22
C ASN A 17 4.01 1.76 11.47
N VAL A 18 5.33 1.87 11.44
CA VAL A 18 6.12 3.08 11.66
C VAL A 18 7.24 3.03 10.61
N LEU A 19 7.37 4.11 9.83
CA LEU A 19 8.54 4.29 8.96
C LEU A 19 9.79 4.14 9.84
N PRO A 20 10.73 3.24 9.52
CA PRO A 20 11.90 3.10 10.36
C PRO A 20 12.67 4.42 10.45
N ASP A 21 13.15 4.81 11.63
CA ASP A 21 13.84 6.09 11.89
C ASP A 21 15.04 6.38 10.96
N TRP A 22 15.61 5.36 10.32
CA TRP A 22 16.69 5.48 9.34
C TRP A 22 16.21 5.78 7.93
N LEU A 23 14.90 5.67 7.67
CA LEU A 23 14.29 6.08 6.42
C LEU A 23 14.24 7.61 6.42
N GLU A 24 15.25 8.19 5.77
CA GLU A 24 15.54 9.62 5.77
C GLU A 24 14.28 10.51 5.69
N SER A 25 14.34 11.66 6.37
CA SER A 25 13.42 12.79 6.22
C SER A 25 13.31 13.31 4.77
N SER A 26 14.06 12.74 3.83
CA SER A 26 14.04 12.99 2.38
C SER A 26 12.99 12.13 1.65
N ILE A 27 12.46 11.07 2.28
CA ILE A 27 11.45 10.21 1.65
C ILE A 27 10.07 10.85 1.76
N THR A 28 9.66 11.49 0.67
CA THR A 28 8.40 12.23 0.55
C THR A 28 7.22 11.36 0.10
N LYS A 29 7.47 10.08 -0.23
CA LYS A 29 6.50 9.14 -0.81
C LYS A 29 6.74 7.73 -0.28
N THR A 30 5.72 7.06 0.27
CA THR A 30 5.84 5.68 0.78
C THR A 30 4.60 4.86 0.45
N ILE A 31 4.79 3.55 0.29
CA ILE A 31 3.70 2.58 0.10
C ILE A 31 3.86 1.52 1.19
N ASN A 32 2.90 1.47 2.11
CA ASN A 32 2.85 0.47 3.16
C ASN A 32 1.64 -0.42 2.93
N TYR A 33 1.68 -1.69 3.32
CA TYR A 33 0.49 -2.54 3.28
C TYR A 33 0.38 -3.43 4.51
N TYR A 34 -0.86 -3.67 4.90
CA TYR A 34 -1.21 -4.38 6.12
C TYR A 34 -2.32 -5.36 5.81
N ARG A 35 -2.19 -6.60 6.29
CA ARG A 35 -3.34 -7.50 6.33
C ARG A 35 -4.29 -6.98 7.39
N VAL A 36 -5.54 -6.75 7.00
CA VAL A 36 -6.61 -6.34 7.90
C VAL A 36 -7.55 -7.53 8.12
N THR A 37 -8.06 -7.66 9.33
CA THR A 37 -9.01 -8.71 9.68
C THR A 37 -10.11 -8.06 10.50
N PRO A 38 -11.40 -8.28 10.16
CA PRO A 38 -12.48 -7.72 10.93
C PRO A 38 -12.48 -8.28 12.35
N ILE A 39 -12.89 -7.44 13.31
CA ILE A 39 -12.98 -7.79 14.74
C ILE A 39 -13.93 -9.00 14.96
N ASN A 40 -14.92 -9.18 14.07
CA ASN A 40 -15.82 -10.34 14.03
C ASN A 40 -15.39 -11.37 12.97
N GLY A 41 -14.15 -11.88 13.07
CA GLY A 41 -13.51 -12.77 12.09
C GLY A 41 -14.13 -14.17 11.90
N GLY A 42 -15.27 -14.47 12.51
CA GLY A 42 -15.94 -15.77 12.40
C GLY A 42 -16.64 -16.05 11.06
N LEU A 43 -16.76 -15.05 10.17
CA LEU A 43 -17.57 -15.12 8.94
C LEU A 43 -16.76 -15.09 7.64
N GLU A 44 -15.43 -15.04 7.70
CA GLU A 44 -14.57 -14.81 6.51
C GLU A 44 -13.71 -16.03 6.14
N TYR A 45 -14.30 -17.23 6.16
CA TYR A 45 -13.63 -18.40 5.58
C TYR A 45 -13.41 -18.16 4.08
N GLY A 46 -12.14 -18.12 3.67
CA GLY A 46 -11.76 -17.88 2.26
C GLY A 46 -11.74 -16.41 1.82
N GLN A 47 -11.77 -15.44 2.74
CA GLN A 47 -11.56 -14.03 2.41
C GLN A 47 -10.31 -13.48 3.13
N LEU A 48 -9.42 -12.85 2.37
CA LEU A 48 -8.27 -12.10 2.89
C LEU A 48 -8.45 -10.63 2.54
N SER A 49 -8.27 -9.75 3.51
CA SER A 49 -8.35 -8.31 3.29
C SER A 49 -7.00 -7.66 3.59
N TYR A 50 -6.60 -6.72 2.75
CA TYR A 50 -5.40 -5.91 2.90
C TYR A 50 -5.75 -4.44 2.72
N SER A 51 -5.05 -3.58 3.44
CA SER A 51 -5.06 -2.14 3.24
C SER A 51 -3.66 -1.70 2.83
N VAL A 52 -3.55 -1.01 1.70
CA VAL A 52 -2.33 -0.43 1.18
C VAL A 52 -2.39 1.08 1.40
N SER A 53 -1.54 1.63 2.26
CA SER A 53 -1.44 3.06 2.53
C SER A 53 -0.40 3.71 1.62
N CYS A 54 -0.85 4.53 0.67
CA CYS A 54 -0.01 5.34 -0.21
C CYS A 54 0.15 6.73 0.40
N ARG A 55 1.32 7.01 1.00
CA ARG A 55 1.56 8.28 1.68
C ARG A 55 2.42 9.23 0.87
N ALA A 56 2.09 10.52 0.89
CA ALA A 56 2.92 11.57 0.32
C ALA A 56 2.77 12.92 1.05
N ASN A 57 3.72 13.83 0.86
CA ASN A 57 3.68 15.16 1.48
C ASN A 57 2.56 16.08 0.93
N ASN A 58 1.95 15.73 -0.20
CA ASN A 58 0.83 16.47 -0.79
C ASN A 58 -0.24 15.53 -1.36
N SER A 59 -1.48 16.02 -1.47
CA SER A 59 -2.63 15.23 -1.92
C SER A 59 -2.48 14.69 -3.35
N PRO A 60 -2.09 15.50 -4.37
CA PRO A 60 -2.00 15.00 -5.74
C PRO A 60 -0.95 13.89 -5.93
N ASP A 61 0.17 13.97 -5.20
CA ASP A 61 1.18 12.92 -5.22
C ASP A 61 0.68 11.63 -4.56
N ALA A 62 -0.08 11.74 -3.47
CA ALA A 62 -0.66 10.57 -2.81
C ALA A 62 -1.66 9.86 -3.74
N GLU A 63 -2.51 10.62 -4.45
CA GLU A 63 -3.45 10.12 -5.46
C GLU A 63 -2.71 9.47 -6.64
N THR A 64 -1.64 10.09 -7.14
CA THR A 64 -0.83 9.52 -8.23
C THR A 64 -0.25 8.15 -7.85
N ILE A 65 0.23 8.00 -6.61
CA ILE A 65 0.74 6.72 -6.11
C ILE A 65 -0.42 5.72 -5.96
N GLN A 66 -1.55 6.16 -5.43
CA GLN A 66 -2.75 5.33 -5.26
C GLN A 66 -3.24 4.76 -6.59
N GLU A 67 -3.33 5.58 -7.64
CA GLU A 67 -3.71 5.17 -9.00
C GLU A 67 -2.73 4.15 -9.56
N ALA A 68 -1.42 4.41 -9.43
CA ALA A 68 -0.39 3.47 -9.88
C ALA A 68 -0.47 2.10 -9.16
N VAL A 69 -0.73 2.11 -7.84
CA VAL A 69 -0.92 0.90 -7.04
C VAL A 69 -2.20 0.17 -7.45
N PHE A 70 -3.31 0.90 -7.60
CA PHE A 70 -4.59 0.35 -8.03
C PHE A 70 -4.48 -0.33 -9.41
N ASP A 71 -3.85 0.33 -10.38
CA ASP A 71 -3.62 -0.21 -11.72
C ASP A 71 -2.72 -1.46 -11.68
N ALA A 72 -1.64 -1.42 -10.90
CA ALA A 72 -0.73 -2.56 -10.78
C ALA A 72 -1.43 -3.79 -10.17
N LEU A 73 -2.26 -3.59 -9.15
CA LEU A 73 -2.99 -4.67 -8.49
C LEU A 73 -4.11 -5.22 -9.37
N ASN A 74 -4.84 -4.36 -10.09
CA ASN A 74 -5.89 -4.82 -11.01
C ASN A 74 -5.33 -5.64 -12.18
N ARG A 75 -4.09 -5.40 -12.62
CA ARG A 75 -3.43 -6.23 -13.65
C ARG A 75 -3.14 -7.67 -13.19
N GLN A 76 -3.04 -7.91 -11.88
CA GLN A 76 -2.71 -9.22 -11.30
C GLN A 76 -3.96 -10.10 -11.05
N GLN A 77 -5.15 -9.64 -11.47
CA GLN A 77 -6.46 -10.13 -11.00
C GLN A 77 -6.80 -11.61 -11.18
N SER A 78 -6.02 -12.42 -11.89
CA SER A 78 -6.44 -13.76 -12.30
C SER A 78 -5.43 -14.82 -11.92
N SER A 79 -5.43 -15.26 -10.65
CA SER A 79 -4.92 -16.57 -10.29
C SER A 79 -6.07 -17.59 -10.27
N THR A 80 -5.76 -18.86 -10.52
CA THR A 80 -6.75 -19.94 -10.75
C THR A 80 -7.67 -20.20 -9.54
N ASP A 81 -7.31 -19.72 -8.35
CA ASP A 81 -7.92 -20.12 -7.06
C ASP A 81 -8.71 -19.00 -6.36
N GLY A 82 -8.79 -17.80 -6.93
CA GLY A 82 -9.53 -16.69 -6.33
C GLY A 82 -9.60 -15.44 -7.20
N PHE A 83 -10.39 -14.47 -6.76
CA PHE A 83 -10.50 -13.16 -7.41
C PHE A 83 -10.06 -12.04 -6.48
N PHE A 84 -9.39 -11.05 -7.06
CA PHE A 84 -8.92 -9.84 -6.38
C PHE A 84 -9.89 -8.70 -6.64
N ILE A 85 -10.38 -8.06 -5.59
CA ILE A 85 -11.13 -6.80 -5.67
C ILE A 85 -10.24 -5.72 -5.08
N CYS A 86 -9.92 -4.70 -5.88
CA CYS A 86 -9.20 -3.52 -5.41
C CYS A 86 -10.16 -2.34 -5.33
N THR A 87 -10.00 -1.47 -4.33
CA THR A 87 -10.83 -0.27 -4.14
C THR A 87 -9.95 0.88 -3.70
N ALA A 88 -9.89 1.95 -4.50
CA ALA A 88 -9.26 3.21 -4.10
C ALA A 88 -10.20 3.95 -3.13
N LEU A 89 -9.68 4.32 -1.97
CA LEU A 89 -10.40 5.04 -0.93
C LEU A 89 -10.08 6.55 -0.98
N PRO A 90 -10.92 7.42 -0.37
CA PRO A 90 -10.63 8.85 -0.32
C PRO A 90 -9.29 9.17 0.36
N VAL A 91 -8.63 10.24 -0.10
CA VAL A 91 -7.41 10.75 0.55
C VAL A 91 -7.73 11.23 1.96
N ILE A 92 -6.91 10.78 2.90
CA ILE A 92 -6.92 11.16 4.30
C ILE A 92 -5.88 12.27 4.48
N PRO A 93 -6.28 13.48 4.91
CA PRO A 93 -5.34 14.55 5.19
C PRO A 93 -4.48 14.22 6.43
N PRO A 94 -3.28 14.81 6.54
CA PRO A 94 -2.43 14.61 7.70
C PRO A 94 -3.12 15.12 8.98
N ALA A 95 -2.93 14.40 10.09
CA ALA A 95 -3.50 14.80 11.38
C ALA A 95 -2.80 16.04 11.96
N ASP A 96 -1.51 16.20 11.69
CA ASP A 96 -0.68 17.33 12.14
C ASP A 96 0.50 17.59 11.17
N SER A 97 1.37 18.54 11.51
CA SER A 97 2.52 18.92 10.67
C SER A 97 3.65 17.87 10.58
N THR A 98 3.53 16.75 11.30
CA THR A 98 4.48 15.65 11.28
C THR A 98 3.99 14.46 10.47
N ASP A 99 2.72 14.47 10.06
CA ASP A 99 2.10 13.42 9.26
C ASP A 99 2.00 13.82 7.77
N ASN A 100 1.74 12.82 6.94
CA ASN A 100 1.61 12.96 5.49
C ASN A 100 0.18 12.62 5.04
N TYR A 101 -0.19 13.09 3.84
CA TYR A 101 -1.43 12.64 3.20
C TYR A 101 -1.35 11.13 2.98
N ASN A 102 -2.47 10.43 3.16
CA ASN A 102 -2.57 9.00 2.89
C ASN A 102 -3.74 8.73 1.94
N ALA A 103 -3.49 8.07 0.83
CA ALA A 103 -4.49 7.67 -0.16
C ALA A 103 -4.59 6.14 -0.20
N PRO A 104 -5.42 5.51 0.65
CA PRO A 104 -5.37 4.08 0.81
C PRO A 104 -6.05 3.30 -0.33
N VAL A 105 -5.55 2.11 -0.62
CA VAL A 105 -6.19 1.12 -1.50
C VAL A 105 -6.55 -0.11 -0.66
N GLU A 106 -7.82 -0.48 -0.65
CA GLU A 106 -8.25 -1.75 -0.08
C GLU A 106 -8.17 -2.86 -1.12
N VAL A 107 -7.73 -4.04 -0.68
CA VAL A 107 -7.65 -5.25 -1.49
C VAL A 107 -8.37 -6.36 -0.77
N GLN A 108 -9.33 -6.99 -1.44
CA GLN A 108 -10.01 -8.18 -0.96
C GLN A 108 -9.70 -9.33 -1.91
N ILE A 109 -9.20 -10.43 -1.36
CA ILE A 109 -8.95 -11.67 -2.06
C ILE A 109 -10.01 -12.65 -1.59
N LYS A 110 -10.83 -13.13 -2.52
CA LYS A 110 -11.82 -14.16 -2.25
C LYS A 110 -11.36 -15.45 -2.91
N THR A 111 -11.02 -16.43 -2.09
CA THR A 111 -10.65 -17.78 -2.53
C THR A 111 -11.92 -18.64 -2.60
N ARG A 112 -11.97 -19.55 -3.58
CA ARG A 112 -13.09 -20.49 -3.74
C ARG A 112 -13.13 -21.58 -2.67
#